data_AF-A0A9X2LYB3-F1
#
_entry.id   AF-A0A9X2LYB3-F1
#
_cell.length_a   1.000
_cell.length_b   1.000
_cell.length_c   1.000
_cell.angle_alpha   90.00
_cell.angle_beta   90.00
_cell.angle_gamma   90.00
#
_symmetry.space_group_name_H-M   'P 1'
#
loop_
_entity.id
_entity.type
_entity.pdbx_description
1 polymer ?
#
loop_
_entity_poly.entity_id
_entity_poly.type
_entity_poly.pdbx_seq_one_letter_code
_entity_poly.pdbx_strand_id
1 'polypeptide(L)' 'MTTNHTPTDDRDAAIHWAAVAIGLKESREQRGKPLTAAEQAAFERYQDAARQHGITDAQIREYLRNLPAR' A
#
# COMPACT_ATOMS: atom_id res chain seq x y z
N MET A 1 23.69 -1.18 10.61
CA MET A 1 22.35 -1.51 11.13
C MET A 1 21.37 -1.33 9.99
N THR A 2 21.03 -2.40 9.28
CA THR A 2 19.96 -2.38 8.28
C THR A 2 18.66 -2.57 9.04
N THR A 3 18.03 -1.47 9.46
CA THR A 3 16.64 -1.54 9.91
C THR A 3 15.82 -2.02 8.72
N ASN A 4 15.36 -3.27 8.78
CA ASN A 4 14.23 -3.72 7.99
C ASN A 4 13.05 -2.86 8.45
N HIS A 5 12.81 -1.72 7.79
CA HIS A 5 11.59 -0.95 7.96
C HIS A 5 10.45 -1.74 7.30
N THR A 6 10.04 -2.81 7.96
CA THR A 6 8.83 -3.54 7.62
C THR A 6 7.65 -2.59 7.77
N PRO A 7 6.64 -2.64 6.88
CA PRO A 7 5.47 -1.77 6.96
C PRO A 7 4.73 -1.85 8.31
N THR A 8 4.96 -2.89 9.09
CA THR A 8 4.43 -3.03 10.45
C THR A 8 5.15 -2.15 11.47
N ASP A 9 6.44 -1.89 11.31
CA ASP A 9 7.27 -1.19 12.29
C ASP A 9 7.44 0.31 11.99
N ASP A 10 7.18 0.72 10.75
CA ASP A 10 7.40 2.08 10.28
C ASP A 10 6.15 2.67 9.63
N ARG A 11 5.65 3.78 10.19
CA ARG A 11 4.42 4.43 9.72
C ARG A 11 4.54 4.97 8.30
N ASP A 12 5.70 5.51 7.94
CA ASP A 12 5.97 6.03 6.59
C ASP A 12 6.07 4.87 5.58
N ALA A 13 6.68 3.74 5.97
CA ALA A 13 6.64 2.53 5.16
C ALA A 13 5.21 1.98 5.02
N ALA A 14 4.41 1.99 6.09
CA ALA A 14 3.03 1.50 6.10
C ALA A 14 2.17 2.25 5.09
N ILE A 15 2.18 3.59 5.13
CA ILE A 15 1.40 4.41 4.19
C ILE A 15 1.92 4.25 2.76
N HIS A 16 3.24 4.16 2.57
CA HIS A 16 3.85 4.00 1.25
C HIS A 16 3.44 2.67 0.60
N TRP A 17 3.61 1.54 1.30
CA TRP A 17 3.26 0.23 0.77
C TRP A 17 1.76 0.07 0.55
N ALA A 18 0.93 0.61 1.44
CA ALA A 18 -0.52 0.60 1.24
C ALA A 18 -0.94 1.42 0.01
N ALA A 19 -0.32 2.58 -0.22
CA ALA A 19 -0.58 3.42 -1.39
C ALA A 19 -0.15 2.74 -2.69
N VAL A 20 1.06 2.17 -2.72
CA VAL A 20 1.57 1.41 -3.88
C VAL A 20 0.67 0.21 -4.18
N ALA A 21 0.18 -0.49 -3.15
CA ALA A 21 -0.73 -1.61 -3.33
C ALA A 21 -2.08 -1.19 -3.96
N ILE A 22 -2.62 -0.02 -3.60
CA ILE A 22 -3.81 0.57 -4.25
C ILE A 22 -3.50 0.88 -5.72
N GLY A 23 -2.41 1.60 -6.01
CA GLY A 23 -2.05 1.95 -7.38
C GLY A 23 -1.81 0.71 -8.26
N LEU A 24 -1.21 -0.35 -7.70
CA LEU A 24 -1.04 -1.63 -8.39
C LEU A 24 -2.40 -2.28 -8.70
N LYS A 25 -3.31 -2.31 -7.73
CA LYS A 25 -4.66 -2.86 -7.90
C LYS A 25 -5.42 -2.12 -9.00
N GLU A 26 -5.45 -0.79 -8.96
CA GLU A 26 -6.13 0.04 -9.96
C GLU A 26 -5.52 -0.16 -11.37
N SER A 27 -4.19 -0.20 -11.47
CA SER A 27 -3.50 -0.46 -12.73
C SER A 27 -3.76 -1.87 -13.29
N ARG A 28 -3.95 -2.86 -12.41
CA ARG A 28 -4.29 -4.24 -12.75
C ARG A 28 -5.72 -4.35 -13.27
N GLU A 29 -6.66 -3.70 -12.58
CA GLU A 29 -8.08 -3.63 -12.96
C GLU A 29 -8.25 -2.91 -14.31
N GLN A 30 -7.56 -1.78 -14.53
CA GLN A 30 -7.57 -1.06 -15.82
C GLN A 30 -7.04 -1.91 -16.99
N ARG A 31 -6.10 -2.82 -16.72
CA ARG A 31 -5.54 -3.74 -17.72
C ARG A 31 -6.33 -5.04 -17.88
N GLY A 32 -7.48 -5.18 -17.20
CA GLY A 32 -8.30 -6.40 -17.23
C GLY A 32 -7.62 -7.62 -16.60
N LYS A 33 -6.60 -7.41 -15.77
CA LYS A 33 -5.84 -8.47 -15.09
C LYS A 33 -5.91 -8.24 -13.58
N PRO A 34 -6.96 -8.70 -12.89
CA PRO A 34 -7.09 -8.50 -11.45
C PRO A 34 -5.89 -9.10 -10.69
N LEU A 35 -5.74 -8.68 -9.43
CA LEU A 35 -4.73 -9.26 -8.54
C LEU A 35 -4.97 -10.77 -8.39
N THR A 36 -3.89 -11.55 -8.36
CA THR A 36 -3.94 -12.96 -7.98
C THR A 36 -4.26 -13.08 -6.48
N ALA A 37 -4.65 -14.27 -6.02
CA ALA A 37 -4.93 -14.49 -4.60
C ALA A 37 -3.73 -14.14 -3.68
N ALA A 38 -2.50 -14.43 -4.12
CA ALA A 38 -1.29 -14.08 -3.36
C ALA A 38 -1.10 -12.57 -3.24
N GLU A 39 -1.40 -11.83 -4.30
CA GLU A 39 -1.27 -10.37 -4.33
C GLU A 39 -2.42 -9.67 -3.61
N GLN A 40 -3.61 -10.25 -3.65
CA GLN A 40 -4.75 -9.82 -2.84
C GLN A 40 -4.42 -9.96 -1.34
N ALA A 41 -3.84 -11.09 -0.94
CA ALA A 41 -3.39 -11.28 0.45
C ALA A 41 -2.23 -10.33 0.83
N ALA A 42 -1.38 -9.93 -0.11
CA ALA A 42 -0.35 -8.91 0.13
C ALA A 42 -0.96 -7.51 0.25
N PHE A 43 -1.91 -7.16 -0.63
CA PHE A 43 -2.68 -5.93 -0.57
C PHE A 43 -3.35 -5.77 0.79
N GLU A 44 -4.04 -6.80 1.27
CA GLU A 44 -4.72 -6.80 2.57
C GLU A 44 -3.73 -6.61 3.73
N ARG A 45 -2.57 -7.27 3.70
CA ARG A 45 -1.51 -7.09 4.70
C ARG A 45 -1.00 -5.65 4.78
N TYR A 46 -0.82 -4.98 3.64
CA TYR A 46 -0.38 -3.59 3.63
C TYR A 46 -1.47 -2.61 4.09
N GLN A 47 -2.74 -2.87 3.73
CA GLN A 47 -3.86 -2.08 4.24
C GLN A 47 -4.01 -2.24 5.76
N ASP A 48 -3.87 -3.47 6.26
CA ASP A 48 -3.95 -3.74 7.70
C ASP A 48 -2.80 -3.07 8.46
N ALA A 49 -1.56 -3.17 7.97
CA ALA A 49 -0.42 -2.48 8.55
C ALA A 49 -0.65 -0.95 8.64
N ALA A 50 -1.17 -0.33 7.58
CA ALA A 50 -1.51 1.09 7.61
C ALA A 50 -2.59 1.42 8.67
N ARG A 51 -3.63 0.58 8.78
CA ARG A 51 -4.68 0.74 9.81
C ARG A 51 -4.19 0.56 11.23
N GLN A 52 -3.24 -0.36 11.46
CA GLN A 52 -2.59 -0.54 12.77
C GLN A 52 -1.86 0.73 13.23
N HIS A 53 -1.35 1.53 12.29
CA HIS A 53 -0.75 2.84 12.53
C HIS A 53 -1.77 4.00 12.56
N GLY A 54 -3.07 3.71 12.57
CA GLY A 54 -4.14 4.70 12.57
C GLY A 54 -4.26 5.49 11.25
N ILE A 55 -3.68 4.99 10.16
CA ILE A 55 -3.77 5.61 8.83
C ILE A 55 -5.10 5.19 8.19
N THR A 56 -5.86 6.18 7.76
CA THR A 56 -7.15 5.97 7.09
C THR A 56 -6.97 5.75 5.58
N ASP A 57 -7.92 5.07 4.94
CA ASP A 57 -7.94 4.91 3.48
C ASP A 57 -7.88 6.26 2.73
N ALA A 58 -8.44 7.33 3.31
CA ALA A 58 -8.35 8.68 2.76
C ALA A 58 -6.91 9.20 2.74
N GLN A 59 -6.15 9.02 3.83
CA GLN A 59 -4.74 9.41 3.92
C GLN A 59 -3.87 8.58 2.97
N ILE A 60 -4.14 7.28 2.83
CA ILE A 60 -3.40 6.42 1.89
C ILE A 60 -3.60 6.90 0.45
N ARG A 61 -4.85 7.22 0.07
CA ARG A 61 -5.17 7.75 -1.27
C ARG A 61 -4.59 9.15 -1.48
N GLU A 62 -4.56 9.99 -0.46
CA GLU A 62 -3.92 11.30 -0.53
C GLU A 62 -2.41 11.18 -0.74
N TYR A 63 -1.77 10.29 0.01
CA TYR A 63 -0.36 9.96 -0.17
C TYR A 63 -0.09 9.44 -1.59
N LEU A 64 -0.94 8.55 -2.11
CA LEU A 64 -0.83 8.06 -3.49
C LEU A 64 -0.90 9.18 -4.52
N ARG A 65 -1.78 10.16 -4.35
CA ARG A 65 -1.88 11.33 -5.26
C ARG A 65 -0.67 12.25 -5.18
N ASN A 66 -0.03 12.33 -4.01
CA ASN A 66 1.13 13.17 -3.76
C ASN A 66 2.46 12.45 -4.05
N LEU A 67 2.44 11.15 -4.36
CA LEU A 67 3.64 10.42 -4.79
C LEU A 67 4.10 10.98 -6.14
N PRO A 68 5.37 11.43 -6.26
CA PRO A 68 5.90 11.86 -7.54
C PRO A 68 5.85 10.68 -8.51
N ALA A 69 5.23 10.90 -9.68
CA ALA A 69 5.33 9.96 -10.79
C ALA A 69 6.81 9.79 -11.14
N ARG A 70 7.38 8.65 -10.77
CA ARG A 70 8.76 8.27 -11.07
C ARG A 70 8.90 7.77 -12.49
#